data_AF-A0AAI8T1Q1-F1
#
_entry.id   AF-A0AAI8T1Q1-F1
#
_cell.length_a   1.000
_cell.length_b   1.000
_cell.length_c   1.000
_cell.angle_alpha   90.00
_cell.angle_beta   90.00
_cell.angle_gamma   90.00
#
_symmetry.space_group_name_H-M   'P 1'
#
loop_
_entity.id
_entity.type
_entity.pdbx_description
1 polymer ?
#
loop_
_entity_poly.entity_id
_entity_poly.type
_entity_poly.pdbx_seq_one_letter_code
_entity_poly.pdbx_strand_id
1 'polypeptide(L)'
;MLPFPEYSTQEADMTNTPGSENPRPGTIDMKLEAVIIAVADADRSKRFYSGLGWRLDADFVVGDAFRVVQFTPPGSPCSIHFGKGLTSAAPGSAKGLYLVVSDIEAAHAELVARGIEASEVFHRTGPGQPAISGRHPEGRSYSSYVTFADPDGNSFILQEITQRLPGRVDASDTIFTSSGELAAALRRAAAAHGEHEKRTGGQYDVNWPDWYAEYMVAEQAGTSLPT
;
A
#
# COMPACT_ATOMS: atom_id res chain seq x y z
N MET A 1 37.83 13.39 -12.06
CA MET A 1 36.54 13.97 -11.63
C MET A 1 35.70 14.11 -12.88
N LEU A 2 34.83 13.13 -13.14
CA LEU A 2 33.97 13.11 -14.34
C LEU A 2 32.62 13.78 -13.98
N PRO A 3 32.03 14.58 -14.88
CA PRO A 3 30.77 15.25 -14.59
C PRO A 3 29.58 14.26 -14.66
N PHE A 4 28.60 14.46 -13.78
CA PHE A 4 27.32 13.75 -13.81
C PHE A 4 26.45 14.25 -14.98
N PRO A 5 25.61 13.39 -15.60
CA PRO A 5 24.73 13.83 -16.68
C PRO A 5 23.57 14.66 -16.13
N GLU A 6 23.36 15.83 -16.72
CA GLU A 6 22.15 16.65 -16.54
C GLU A 6 20.95 15.94 -17.15
N TYR A 7 19.93 15.66 -16.34
CA TYR A 7 18.61 15.31 -16.85
C TYR A 7 17.83 16.60 -17.13
N SER A 8 17.43 16.77 -18.38
CA SER A 8 16.58 17.87 -18.83
C SER A 8 15.18 17.75 -18.20
N THR A 9 14.85 18.68 -17.31
CA THR A 9 13.50 18.83 -16.76
C THR A 9 12.64 19.54 -17.80
N GLN A 10 11.82 18.79 -18.56
CA GLN A 10 10.66 19.39 -19.21
C GLN A 10 9.59 19.60 -18.14
N GLU A 11 9.35 20.88 -17.82
CA GLU A 11 8.23 21.33 -16.99
C GLU A 11 6.91 20.90 -17.65
N ALA A 12 6.15 20.04 -16.99
CA ALA A 12 4.73 19.88 -17.30
C ALA A 12 3.95 20.84 -16.39
N ASP A 13 3.54 21.96 -16.98
CA ASP A 13 2.59 22.90 -16.41
C ASP A 13 1.25 22.18 -16.17
N MET A 14 0.93 21.86 -14.90
CA MET A 14 -0.37 21.29 -14.53
C MET A 14 -1.43 22.39 -14.42
N THR A 15 -1.63 23.13 -15.49
CA THR A 15 -2.85 23.91 -15.70
C THR A 15 -3.81 23.07 -16.54
N ASN A 16 -4.84 22.54 -15.86
CA ASN A 16 -6.09 22.00 -16.39
C ASN A 16 -6.04 21.46 -17.83
N THR A 17 -5.43 20.28 -18.01
CA THR A 17 -5.56 19.53 -19.27
C THR A 17 -7.02 19.04 -19.39
N PRO A 18 -7.72 19.30 -20.51
CA PRO A 18 -9.10 18.84 -20.67
C PRO A 18 -9.15 17.32 -20.68
N GLY A 19 -9.98 16.75 -19.80
CA GLY A 19 -10.53 15.39 -19.84
C GLY A 19 -9.63 14.31 -20.44
N SER A 20 -8.77 13.71 -19.63
CA SER A 20 -8.38 12.31 -19.88
C SER A 20 -9.63 11.46 -19.70
N GLU A 21 -10.38 11.20 -20.78
CA GLU A 21 -11.38 10.13 -20.79
C GLU A 21 -10.66 8.84 -20.36
N ASN A 22 -11.00 8.32 -19.18
CA ASN A 22 -10.49 7.03 -18.76
C ASN A 22 -10.90 6.01 -19.81
N PRO A 23 -9.95 5.27 -20.42
CA PRO A 23 -10.29 4.23 -21.37
C PRO A 23 -11.24 3.24 -20.70
N ARG A 24 -12.21 2.73 -21.46
CA ARG A 24 -13.14 1.71 -20.96
C ARG A 24 -12.32 0.57 -20.32
N PRO A 25 -12.62 0.18 -19.06
CA PRO A 25 -11.88 -0.89 -18.40
C PRO A 25 -11.91 -2.15 -19.25
N GLY A 26 -10.82 -2.92 -19.19
CA GLY A 26 -10.78 -4.24 -19.83
C GLY A 26 -11.93 -5.10 -19.31
N THR A 27 -12.50 -5.94 -20.18
CA THR A 27 -13.66 -6.78 -19.82
C THR A 27 -13.27 -8.09 -19.11
N ILE A 28 -11.97 -8.32 -18.93
CA ILE A 28 -11.42 -9.52 -18.29
C ILE A 28 -10.70 -9.10 -17.01
N ASP A 29 -11.08 -9.71 -15.91
CA ASP A 29 -10.44 -9.49 -14.62
C ASP A 29 -8.99 -9.96 -14.66
N MET A 30 -8.06 -9.05 -14.38
CA MET A 30 -6.63 -9.35 -14.26
C MET A 30 -6.16 -8.95 -12.86
N LYS A 31 -5.72 -9.94 -12.09
CA LYS A 31 -5.17 -9.75 -10.74
C LYS A 31 -3.67 -9.91 -10.76
N LEU A 32 -2.96 -9.04 -10.05
CA LEU A 32 -1.53 -9.21 -9.81
C LEU A 32 -1.34 -10.24 -8.70
N GLU A 33 -0.98 -11.46 -9.08
CA GLU A 33 -0.81 -12.58 -8.15
C GLU A 33 0.52 -12.53 -7.40
N ALA A 34 1.61 -12.29 -8.13
CA ALA A 34 2.94 -12.31 -7.54
C ALA A 34 3.95 -11.47 -8.33
N VAL A 35 4.97 -10.99 -7.61
CA VAL A 35 6.16 -10.35 -8.18
C VAL A 35 7.37 -11.22 -7.87
N ILE A 36 8.17 -11.53 -8.88
CA ILE A 36 9.46 -12.22 -8.68
C ILE A 36 10.52 -11.19 -8.29
N ILE A 37 11.18 -11.41 -7.15
CA ILE A 37 12.33 -10.63 -6.69
C ILE A 37 13.59 -11.51 -6.69
N ALA A 38 14.73 -10.90 -7.02
CA ALA A 38 16.01 -11.59 -7.07
C ALA A 38 16.70 -11.55 -5.71
N VAL A 39 17.18 -12.70 -5.25
CA VAL A 39 17.92 -12.85 -3.99
C VAL A 39 19.15 -13.73 -4.21
N ALA A 40 20.22 -13.51 -3.44
CA ALA A 40 21.44 -14.31 -3.56
C ALA A 40 21.33 -15.64 -2.79
N ASP A 41 20.58 -15.67 -1.69
CA ASP A 41 20.39 -16.84 -0.82
C ASP A 41 18.93 -16.96 -0.39
N ALA A 42 18.22 -17.95 -0.93
CA ALA A 42 16.80 -18.16 -0.65
C ALA A 42 16.50 -18.49 0.82
N ASP A 43 17.40 -19.17 1.54
CA ASP A 43 17.17 -19.50 2.95
C ASP A 43 17.39 -18.29 3.85
N ARG A 44 18.35 -17.42 3.52
CA ARG A 44 18.52 -16.12 4.18
C ARG A 44 17.28 -15.25 3.99
N SER A 45 16.79 -15.10 2.77
CA SER A 45 15.59 -14.30 2.47
C SER A 45 14.35 -14.91 3.11
N LYS A 46 14.20 -16.24 3.12
CA LYS A 46 13.09 -16.93 3.79
C LYS A 46 13.02 -16.60 5.28
N ARG A 47 14.16 -16.60 5.99
CA ARG A 47 14.20 -16.22 7.41
C ARG A 47 13.78 -14.77 7.62
N PHE A 48 14.25 -13.87 6.76
CA PHE A 48 13.90 -12.44 6.82
C PHE A 48 12.39 -12.20 6.65
N TYR A 49 11.78 -12.73 5.58
CA TYR A 49 10.34 -12.58 5.33
C TYR A 49 9.47 -13.32 6.35
N SER A 50 9.95 -14.42 6.92
CA SER A 50 9.29 -15.04 8.07
C SER A 50 9.34 -14.14 9.31
N GLY A 51 10.46 -13.46 9.56
CA GLY A 51 10.62 -12.51 10.67
C GLY A 51 9.71 -11.28 10.57
N LEU A 52 9.41 -10.85 9.34
CA LEU A 52 8.38 -9.84 9.05
C LEU A 52 6.95 -10.31 9.40
N GLY A 53 6.75 -11.60 9.70
CA GLY A 53 5.44 -12.17 9.97
C GLY A 53 4.60 -12.38 8.71
N TRP A 54 5.23 -12.42 7.53
CA TRP A 54 4.54 -12.72 6.28
C TRP A 54 4.22 -14.21 6.21
N ARG A 55 3.09 -14.54 5.60
CA ARG A 55 2.66 -15.94 5.48
C ARG A 55 3.51 -16.62 4.42
N LEU A 56 4.16 -17.73 4.79
CA LEU A 56 4.82 -18.62 3.83
C LEU A 56 3.76 -19.45 3.10
N ASP A 57 3.57 -19.24 1.81
CA ASP A 57 2.57 -19.96 1.02
C ASP A 57 3.16 -21.19 0.33
N ALA A 58 4.41 -21.10 -0.12
CA ALA A 58 5.10 -22.18 -0.82
C ALA A 58 6.61 -22.16 -0.56
N ASP A 59 7.20 -23.35 -0.46
CA ASP A 59 8.64 -23.58 -0.57
C ASP A 59 8.84 -24.99 -1.14
N PHE A 60 9.11 -25.09 -2.44
CA PHE A 60 9.37 -26.39 -3.06
C PHE A 60 10.46 -26.32 -4.11
N VAL A 61 11.12 -27.47 -4.26
CA VAL A 61 12.29 -27.69 -5.11
C VAL A 61 11.89 -28.66 -6.22
N VAL A 62 12.29 -28.36 -7.46
CA VAL A 62 12.08 -29.24 -8.62
C VAL A 62 13.43 -29.56 -9.24
N GLY A 63 13.94 -30.75 -8.94
CA GLY A 63 15.30 -31.17 -9.29
C GLY A 63 16.36 -30.21 -8.73
N ASP A 64 17.51 -30.14 -9.40
CA ASP A 64 18.62 -29.29 -8.92
C ASP A 64 18.55 -27.85 -9.44
N ALA A 65 17.72 -27.58 -10.46
CA ALA A 65 17.73 -26.33 -11.20
C ALA A 65 16.75 -25.28 -10.65
N PHE A 66 15.73 -25.70 -9.90
CA PHE A 66 14.60 -24.85 -9.57
C PHE A 66 14.20 -24.94 -8.09
N ARG A 67 13.97 -23.78 -7.48
CA ARG A 67 13.31 -23.65 -6.18
C ARG A 67 12.49 -22.37 -6.20
N VAL A 68 11.27 -22.42 -5.70
CA VAL A 68 10.45 -21.23 -5.45
C VAL A 68 10.09 -21.17 -3.98
N VAL A 69 10.24 -19.98 -3.40
CA VAL A 69 9.74 -19.61 -2.09
C VAL A 69 8.77 -18.45 -2.29
N GLN A 70 7.59 -18.56 -1.70
CA GLN A 70 6.52 -17.58 -1.81
C GLN A 70 6.12 -17.06 -0.44
N PHE A 71 6.05 -15.73 -0.31
CA PHE A 71 5.51 -15.07 0.87
C PHE A 71 4.43 -14.05 0.49
N THR A 72 3.35 -14.03 1.27
CA THR A 72 2.28 -13.04 1.17
C THR A 72 2.33 -12.07 2.36
N PRO A 73 2.48 -10.74 2.13
CA PRO A 73 2.30 -9.74 3.16
C PRO A 73 0.90 -9.81 3.79
N PRO A 74 0.74 -9.59 5.10
CA PRO A 74 -0.57 -9.55 5.74
C PRO A 74 -1.55 -8.61 5.02
N GLY A 75 -2.73 -9.12 4.68
CA GLY A 75 -3.78 -8.36 3.98
C GLY A 75 -3.58 -8.18 2.46
N SER A 76 -2.42 -8.54 1.91
CA SER A 76 -2.19 -8.46 0.46
C SER A 76 -2.76 -9.67 -0.28
N PRO A 77 -3.42 -9.49 -1.43
CA PRO A 77 -3.69 -10.59 -2.36
C PRO A 77 -2.48 -10.94 -3.23
N CYS A 78 -1.46 -10.07 -3.28
CA CYS A 78 -0.26 -10.23 -4.10
C CYS A 78 0.92 -10.72 -3.25
N SER A 79 1.66 -11.70 -3.79
CA SER A 79 2.83 -12.33 -3.16
C SER A 79 4.16 -11.81 -3.69
N ILE A 80 5.25 -12.13 -3.00
CA ILE A 80 6.60 -12.13 -3.56
C ILE A 80 7.08 -13.57 -3.80
N HIS A 81 7.78 -13.79 -4.91
CA HIS A 81 8.46 -15.04 -5.23
C HIS A 81 9.97 -14.81 -5.32
N PHE A 82 10.75 -15.72 -4.73
CA PHE A 82 12.19 -15.74 -4.91
C PHE A 82 12.73 -17.17 -4.83
N GLY A 83 13.95 -17.38 -5.32
CA GLY A 83 14.55 -18.71 -5.37
C GLY A 83 15.37 -18.95 -6.64
N LYS A 84 15.67 -20.22 -6.90
CA LYS A 84 16.58 -20.64 -7.98
C LYS A 84 15.80 -20.83 -9.28
N GLY A 85 16.32 -20.29 -10.38
CA GLY A 85 15.75 -20.48 -11.73
C GLY A 85 14.51 -19.64 -12.05
N LEU A 86 14.17 -18.64 -11.23
CA LEU A 86 12.98 -17.79 -11.43
C LEU A 86 13.26 -16.52 -12.26
N THR A 87 14.46 -15.95 -12.15
CA THR A 87 14.81 -14.69 -12.83
C THR A 87 16.32 -14.61 -13.07
N SER A 88 16.71 -13.88 -14.12
CA SER A 88 18.11 -13.52 -14.40
C SER A 88 18.50 -12.15 -13.82
N ALA A 89 17.59 -11.46 -13.13
CA ALA A 89 17.88 -10.18 -12.49
C ALA A 89 18.91 -10.34 -11.37
N ALA A 90 19.71 -9.30 -11.14
CA ALA A 90 20.69 -9.29 -10.06
C ALA A 90 20.00 -9.22 -8.69
N PRO A 91 20.48 -9.93 -7.65
CA PRO A 91 19.97 -9.79 -6.30
C PRO A 91 19.87 -8.33 -5.85
N GLY A 92 18.76 -7.97 -5.20
CA GLY A 92 18.52 -6.61 -4.73
C GLY A 92 18.04 -5.61 -5.78
N SER A 93 17.76 -6.07 -7.01
CA SER A 93 17.37 -5.17 -8.11
C SER A 93 15.92 -4.67 -8.02
N ALA A 94 15.06 -5.30 -7.23
CA ALA A 94 13.67 -4.84 -7.09
C ALA A 94 13.62 -3.57 -6.25
N LYS A 95 13.07 -2.50 -6.81
CA LYS A 95 12.91 -1.19 -6.17
C LYS A 95 11.49 -0.68 -6.35
N GLY A 96 11.02 0.12 -5.40
CA GLY A 96 9.71 0.78 -5.51
C GLY A 96 8.53 -0.17 -5.32
N LEU A 97 8.70 -1.23 -4.52
CA LEU A 97 7.59 -2.12 -4.15
C LEU A 97 6.74 -1.43 -3.07
N TYR A 98 5.50 -1.07 -3.41
CA TYR A 98 4.62 -0.38 -2.48
C TYR A 98 3.83 -1.38 -1.62
N LEU A 99 3.88 -1.14 -0.31
CA LEU A 99 3.01 -1.78 0.69
C LEU A 99 2.10 -0.69 1.25
N VAL A 100 0.79 -0.96 1.28
CA VAL A 100 -0.19 0.03 1.73
C VAL A 100 -0.57 -0.27 3.18
N VAL A 101 -0.57 0.77 4.01
CA VAL A 101 -1.00 0.69 5.41
C VAL A 101 -1.98 1.83 5.72
N SER A 102 -2.89 1.59 6.67
CA SER A 102 -3.82 2.63 7.14
C SER A 102 -3.23 3.48 8.27
N ASP A 103 -2.18 2.98 8.93
CA ASP A 103 -1.48 3.64 10.04
C ASP A 103 0.03 3.40 9.87
N ILE A 104 0.74 4.44 9.47
CA ILE A 104 2.17 4.35 9.16
C ILE A 104 3.05 4.25 10.41
N GLU A 105 2.63 4.86 11.52
CA GLU A 105 3.38 4.85 12.77
C GLU A 105 3.29 3.49 13.46
N ALA A 106 2.09 2.90 13.46
CA ALA A 106 1.90 1.53 13.93
C ALA A 106 2.71 0.52 13.10
N ALA A 107 2.68 0.66 11.77
CA ALA A 107 3.45 -0.22 10.88
C ALA A 107 4.97 -0.06 11.07
N HIS A 108 5.45 1.19 11.23
CA HIS A 108 6.86 1.45 11.57
C HIS A 108 7.25 0.79 12.89
N ALA A 109 6.45 0.99 13.94
CA ALA A 109 6.70 0.40 15.25
C ALA A 109 6.75 -1.14 15.20
N GLU A 110 5.88 -1.77 14.41
CA GLU A 110 5.90 -3.22 14.22
C GLU A 110 7.17 -3.70 13.51
N LEU A 111 7.61 -3.02 12.44
CA LEU A 111 8.86 -3.35 11.74
C LEU A 111 10.05 -3.27 12.69
N VAL A 112 10.17 -2.17 13.45
CA VAL A 112 11.26 -1.97 14.41
C VAL A 112 11.21 -3.01 15.53
N ALA A 113 10.02 -3.33 16.05
CA ALA A 113 9.86 -4.35 17.09
C ALA A 113 10.27 -5.75 16.61
N ARG A 114 10.18 -6.01 15.30
CA ARG A 114 10.65 -7.25 14.65
C ARG A 114 12.15 -7.22 14.31
N GLY A 115 12.86 -6.14 14.66
CA GLY A 115 14.30 -5.97 14.40
C GLY A 115 14.62 -5.63 12.94
N ILE A 116 13.66 -5.11 12.18
CA ILE A 116 13.86 -4.70 10.80
C ILE A 116 14.43 -3.28 10.77
N GLU A 117 15.49 -3.08 9.98
CA GLU A 117 16.04 -1.75 9.73
C GLU A 117 15.12 -0.99 8.76
N ALA A 118 14.23 -0.19 9.35
CA ALA A 118 13.35 0.72 8.63
C ALA A 118 13.87 2.17 8.75
N SER A 119 13.57 3.00 7.77
CA SER A 119 13.74 4.44 7.89
C SER A 119 12.80 4.99 8.97
N GLU A 120 13.16 6.13 9.54
CA GLU A 120 12.19 6.98 10.25
C GLU A 120 10.97 7.27 9.36
N VAL A 121 9.83 7.53 10.00
CA VAL A 121 8.64 8.01 9.29
C VAL A 121 8.95 9.37 8.67
N PHE A 122 8.59 9.55 7.40
CA PHE A 122 8.71 10.82 6.71
C PHE A 122 7.49 11.10 5.85
N HIS A 123 7.30 12.35 5.46
CA HIS A 123 6.26 12.74 4.51
C HIS A 123 6.82 13.56 3.35
N ARG A 124 6.00 13.72 2.31
CA ARG A 124 6.25 14.62 1.18
C ARG A 124 5.03 15.50 0.96
N THR A 125 5.26 16.78 0.68
CA THR A 125 4.19 17.76 0.39
C THR A 125 3.58 17.58 -1.01
N GLY A 126 4.24 16.81 -1.89
CA GLY A 126 3.74 16.46 -3.21
C GLY A 126 4.68 15.51 -3.97
N PRO A 127 4.28 15.06 -5.17
CA PRO A 127 5.14 14.24 -6.04
C PRO A 127 6.49 14.92 -6.30
N GLY A 128 7.59 14.16 -6.20
CA GLY A 128 8.95 14.66 -6.42
C GLY A 128 9.50 15.60 -5.35
N GLN A 129 8.71 15.99 -4.34
CA GLN A 129 9.17 16.85 -3.25
C GLN A 129 10.13 16.12 -2.30
N PRO A 130 11.06 16.84 -1.66
CA PRO A 130 11.98 16.25 -0.69
C PRO A 130 11.25 15.64 0.50
N ALA A 131 11.89 14.66 1.14
CA ALA A 131 11.38 14.05 2.36
C ALA A 131 11.49 15.03 3.54
N ILE A 132 10.42 15.11 4.33
CA ILE A 132 10.36 15.88 5.57
C ILE A 132 10.15 14.88 6.71
N SER A 133 10.92 15.02 7.78
CA SER A 133 10.83 14.11 8.94
C SER A 133 9.44 14.14 9.58
N GLY A 134 8.98 12.97 10.01
CA GLY A 134 7.69 12.76 10.66
C GLY A 134 6.54 12.45 9.70
N ARG A 135 5.45 11.92 10.26
CA ARG A 135 4.16 11.73 9.58
C ARG A 135 3.63 13.08 9.06
N HIS A 136 2.86 13.09 7.98
CA HIS A 136 2.23 14.31 7.49
C HIS A 136 1.37 14.94 8.61
N PRO A 137 1.54 16.23 8.96
CA PRO A 137 0.88 16.83 10.14
C PRO A 137 -0.64 16.73 10.13
N GLU A 138 -1.23 16.84 8.94
CA GLU A 138 -2.68 16.74 8.74
C GLU A 138 -3.16 15.31 8.42
N GLY A 139 -2.26 14.31 8.43
CA GLY A 139 -2.61 12.92 8.12
C GLY A 139 -3.14 12.71 6.69
N ARG A 140 -2.67 13.53 5.73
CA ARG A 140 -3.12 13.49 4.34
C ARG A 140 -2.79 12.12 3.71
N SER A 141 -3.80 11.49 3.11
CA SER A 141 -3.64 10.22 2.40
C SER A 141 -2.58 10.35 1.30
N TYR A 142 -1.79 9.30 1.07
CA TYR A 142 -0.66 9.24 0.13
C TYR A 142 0.53 10.15 0.46
N SER A 143 0.60 10.75 1.65
CA SER A 143 1.68 11.71 1.97
C SER A 143 2.74 11.18 2.93
N SER A 144 2.46 10.17 3.75
CA SER A 144 3.40 9.61 4.74
C SER A 144 3.97 8.26 4.30
N TYR A 145 5.24 8.02 4.63
CA TYR A 145 6.03 6.89 4.13
C TYR A 145 7.01 6.34 5.17
N VAL A 146 7.36 5.06 4.99
CA VAL A 146 8.49 4.37 5.61
C VAL A 146 9.13 3.50 4.54
N THR A 147 10.46 3.34 4.57
CA THR A 147 11.16 2.42 3.66
C THR A 147 11.95 1.38 4.45
N PHE A 148 12.02 0.16 3.93
CA PHE A 148 12.96 -0.86 4.42
C PHE A 148 13.52 -1.66 3.23
N ALA A 149 14.60 -2.40 3.46
CA ALA A 149 15.20 -3.29 2.48
C ALA A 149 15.35 -4.71 3.04
N ASP A 150 15.30 -5.69 2.14
CA ASP A 150 15.69 -7.06 2.48
C ASP A 150 17.23 -7.21 2.52
N PRO A 151 17.78 -8.37 2.95
CA PRO A 151 19.23 -8.59 3.05
C PRO A 151 19.99 -8.53 1.72
N ASP A 152 19.30 -8.55 0.59
CA ASP A 152 19.87 -8.44 -0.75
C ASP A 152 19.76 -7.01 -1.30
N GLY A 153 18.97 -6.16 -0.64
CA GLY A 153 18.74 -4.77 -0.99
C GLY A 153 17.45 -4.53 -1.76
N ASN A 154 16.57 -5.52 -1.95
CA ASN A 154 15.25 -5.28 -2.55
C ASN A 154 14.47 -4.34 -1.62
N SER A 155 13.97 -3.22 -2.15
CA SER A 155 13.41 -2.14 -1.33
C SER A 155 11.89 -2.05 -1.42
N PHE A 156 11.30 -1.86 -0.24
CA PHE A 156 9.87 -1.68 -0.04
C PHE A 156 9.58 -0.28 0.49
N ILE A 157 8.44 0.27 0.08
CA ILE A 157 7.94 1.57 0.52
C ILE A 157 6.57 1.31 1.14
N LEU A 158 6.45 1.47 2.45
CA LEU A 158 5.16 1.61 3.09
C LEU A 158 4.61 2.99 2.76
N GLN A 159 3.35 3.06 2.34
CA GLN A 159 2.63 4.30 2.08
C GLN A 159 1.33 4.31 2.87
N GLU A 160 1.11 5.40 3.62
CA GLU A 160 -0.13 5.63 4.34
C GLU A 160 -1.25 5.99 3.37
N ILE A 161 -2.30 5.19 3.33
CA ILE A 161 -3.50 5.47 2.53
C ILE A 161 -4.72 5.30 3.43
N THR A 162 -5.32 6.42 3.79
CA THR A 162 -6.55 6.51 4.58
C THR A 162 -7.78 6.77 3.72
N GLN A 163 -7.58 7.31 2.51
CA GLN A 163 -8.60 7.56 1.48
C GLN A 163 -7.99 7.29 0.11
N ARG A 164 -8.67 6.50 -0.75
CA ARG A 164 -8.17 6.16 -2.09
C ARG A 164 -8.44 7.29 -3.09
N LEU A 165 -7.56 7.45 -4.08
CA LEU A 165 -7.83 8.33 -5.21
C LEU A 165 -9.05 7.85 -6.00
N PRO A 166 -9.90 8.75 -6.52
CA PRO A 166 -11.06 8.38 -7.34
C PRO A 166 -10.68 7.43 -8.49
N GLY A 167 -11.45 6.37 -8.68
CA GLY A 167 -11.26 5.37 -9.74
C GLY A 167 -10.12 4.37 -9.49
N ARG A 168 -9.45 4.40 -8.33
CA ARG A 168 -8.43 3.39 -7.98
C ARG A 168 -9.01 2.05 -7.55
N VAL A 169 -10.20 2.08 -6.96
CA VAL A 169 -11.00 0.91 -6.55
C VAL A 169 -12.29 0.99 -7.34
N ASP A 170 -12.73 -0.13 -7.91
CA ASP A 170 -14.07 -0.18 -8.51
C ASP A 170 -15.09 0.06 -7.40
N ALA A 171 -16.06 0.95 -7.65
CA ALA A 171 -17.02 1.38 -6.64
C ALA A 171 -17.90 0.25 -6.05
N SER A 172 -17.81 -0.96 -6.62
CA SER A 172 -18.49 -2.17 -6.14
C SER A 172 -17.68 -3.01 -5.15
N ASP A 173 -16.38 -2.77 -4.99
CA ASP A 173 -15.51 -3.59 -4.14
C ASP A 173 -15.36 -2.96 -2.75
N THR A 174 -16.07 -3.50 -1.75
CA THR A 174 -15.85 -3.18 -0.34
C THR A 174 -14.89 -4.19 0.30
N ILE A 175 -13.58 -3.99 0.10
CA ILE A 175 -12.56 -4.92 0.59
C ILE A 175 -11.83 -4.29 1.77
N PHE A 176 -11.96 -4.90 2.95
CA PHE A 176 -11.11 -4.62 4.11
C PHE A 176 -10.17 -5.80 4.32
N THR A 177 -8.87 -5.51 4.34
CA THR A 177 -7.82 -6.55 4.34
C THR A 177 -7.46 -7.02 5.75
N SER A 178 -7.99 -6.36 6.78
CA SER A 178 -7.84 -6.74 8.19
C SER A 178 -9.00 -6.26 9.06
N SER A 179 -9.16 -6.85 10.24
CA SER A 179 -10.12 -6.37 11.25
C SER A 179 -9.76 -4.98 11.78
N GLY A 180 -8.48 -4.61 11.80
CA GLY A 180 -8.01 -3.27 12.17
C GLY A 180 -8.44 -2.21 11.16
N GLU A 181 -8.31 -2.49 9.86
CA GLU A 181 -8.76 -1.61 8.78
C GLU A 181 -10.28 -1.42 8.81
N LEU A 182 -11.02 -2.52 8.98
CA LEU A 182 -12.48 -2.48 9.14
C LEU A 182 -12.88 -1.68 10.39
N ALA A 183 -12.22 -1.91 11.53
CA ALA A 183 -12.52 -1.18 12.76
C ALA A 183 -12.17 0.32 12.64
N ALA A 184 -11.09 0.67 11.94
CA ALA A 184 -10.76 2.06 11.67
C ALA A 184 -11.82 2.72 10.77
N ALA A 185 -12.28 2.04 9.72
CA ALA A 185 -13.36 2.51 8.86
C ALA A 185 -14.69 2.68 9.63
N LEU A 186 -15.06 1.71 10.46
CA LEU A 186 -16.24 1.79 11.33
C LEU A 186 -16.15 2.98 12.31
N ARG A 187 -14.97 3.28 12.87
CA ARG A 187 -14.78 4.45 13.74
C ARG A 187 -14.93 5.77 12.99
N ARG A 188 -14.44 5.85 11.74
CA ARG A 188 -14.63 7.04 10.89
C ARG A 188 -16.10 7.21 10.49
N ALA A 189 -16.76 6.12 10.08
CA ALA A 189 -18.19 6.10 9.82
C ALA A 189 -18.99 6.56 11.05
N ALA A 190 -18.65 6.07 12.24
CA ALA A 190 -19.30 6.49 13.48
C ALA A 190 -19.11 7.96 13.82
N ALA A 191 -17.91 8.49 13.63
CA ALA A 191 -17.66 9.92 13.82
C ALA A 191 -18.47 10.78 12.83
N ALA A 192 -18.54 10.37 11.56
CA ALA A 192 -19.26 11.10 10.53
C ALA A 192 -20.79 11.00 10.70
N HIS A 193 -21.30 9.83 11.09
CA HIS A 193 -22.71 9.61 11.39
C HIS A 193 -23.17 10.39 12.62
N GLY A 194 -22.32 10.51 13.65
CA GLY A 194 -22.60 11.39 14.78
C GLY A 194 -22.80 12.87 14.38
N GLU A 195 -22.13 13.34 13.34
CA GLU A 195 -22.38 14.67 12.76
C GLU A 195 -23.66 14.69 11.88
N HIS A 196 -24.00 13.59 11.21
CA HIS A 196 -25.27 13.43 10.50
C HIS A 196 -26.47 13.53 11.46
N GLU A 197 -26.46 12.77 12.56
CA GLU A 197 -27.53 12.80 13.56
C GLU A 197 -27.71 14.19 14.16
N LYS A 198 -26.62 14.92 14.46
CA LYS A 198 -26.72 16.32 14.93
C LYS A 198 -27.45 17.22 13.92
N ARG A 199 -27.19 17.04 12.62
CA ARG A 199 -27.83 17.83 11.55
C ARG A 199 -29.31 17.47 11.36
N THR A 200 -29.71 16.24 11.68
CA THR A 200 -31.10 15.76 11.58
C THR A 200 -31.91 15.91 12.88
N GLY A 201 -31.38 16.62 13.87
CA GLY A 201 -32.10 16.95 15.12
C GLY A 201 -31.78 16.04 16.30
N GLY A 202 -30.70 15.25 16.23
CA GLY A 202 -30.14 14.45 17.31
C GLY A 202 -30.97 13.21 17.67
N GLN A 203 -31.85 12.76 16.76
CA GLN A 203 -32.60 11.53 16.95
C GLN A 203 -31.76 10.32 16.53
N TYR A 204 -31.95 9.21 17.25
CA TYR A 204 -31.33 7.93 16.90
C TYR A 204 -31.75 7.49 15.50
N ASP A 205 -30.78 7.34 14.61
CA ASP A 205 -31.03 6.84 13.27
C ASP A 205 -31.12 5.31 13.26
N VAL A 206 -32.34 4.78 13.12
CA VAL A 206 -32.57 3.33 13.02
C VAL A 206 -31.93 2.70 11.78
N ASN A 207 -31.63 3.51 10.75
CA ASN A 207 -30.98 3.07 9.51
C ASN A 207 -29.46 3.31 9.53
N TRP A 208 -28.88 3.54 10.72
CA TRP A 208 -27.42 3.68 10.88
C TRP A 208 -26.61 2.57 10.19
N PRO A 209 -27.03 1.28 10.10
CA PRO A 209 -26.22 0.28 9.41
C PRO A 209 -26.11 0.56 7.90
N ASP A 210 -27.20 1.02 7.29
CA ASP A 210 -27.25 1.34 5.85
C ASP A 210 -26.40 2.58 5.58
N TRP A 211 -26.51 3.61 6.44
CA TRP A 211 -25.69 4.81 6.33
C TRP A 211 -24.19 4.51 6.47
N TYR A 212 -23.82 3.64 7.43
CA TYR A 212 -22.42 3.21 7.60
C TYR A 212 -21.92 2.47 6.37
N ALA A 213 -22.73 1.57 5.81
CA ALA A 213 -22.37 0.82 4.61
C ALA A 213 -22.14 1.78 3.43
N GLU A 214 -23.06 2.72 3.18
CA GLU A 214 -22.92 3.75 2.15
C GLU A 214 -21.69 4.62 2.37
N TYR A 215 -21.44 5.05 3.60
CA TYR A 215 -20.26 5.83 3.96
C TYR A 215 -18.97 5.07 3.67
N MET A 216 -18.87 3.82 4.11
CA MET A 216 -17.67 3.02 3.97
C MET A 216 -17.38 2.67 2.50
N VAL A 217 -18.42 2.39 1.71
CA VAL A 217 -18.31 2.22 0.26
C VAL A 217 -17.83 3.52 -0.40
N ALA A 218 -18.49 4.65 -0.09
CA ALA A 218 -18.15 5.93 -0.68
C ALA A 218 -16.74 6.41 -0.30
N GLU A 219 -16.33 6.18 0.95
CA GLU A 219 -14.99 6.48 1.45
C GLU A 219 -13.92 5.65 0.71
N GLN A 220 -14.15 4.34 0.54
CA GLN A 220 -13.24 3.46 -0.19
C GLN A 220 -13.17 3.78 -1.69
N ALA A 221 -14.30 4.13 -2.30
CA ALA A 221 -14.38 4.50 -3.72
C ALA A 221 -13.89 5.93 -4.00
N GLY A 222 -13.72 6.76 -2.97
CA GLY A 222 -13.37 8.17 -3.12
C GLY A 222 -14.51 9.00 -3.73
N THR A 223 -15.77 8.60 -3.53
CA THR A 223 -16.97 9.29 -4.02
C THR A 223 -17.58 10.19 -2.94
N SER A 224 -18.63 10.92 -3.28
CA SER A 224 -19.36 11.76 -2.32
C SER A 224 -19.86 10.94 -1.14
N LEU A 225 -19.53 11.37 0.08
CA LEU A 225 -19.98 10.74 1.31
C LEU A 225 -21.47 11.06 1.56
N PRO A 226 -22.23 10.14 2.18
CA PRO A 226 -23.60 10.43 2.58
C PRO A 226 -23.63 11.57 3.58
N THR A 227 -24.60 12.48 3.43
CA THR A 227 -24.80 13.62 4.32
C THR A 227 -25.71 13.25 5.46
#